data_AF-X1IJ72-F1
#
_entry.id   AF-X1IJ72-F1
#
_cell.length_a   1.000
_cell.length_b   1.000
_cell.length_c   1.000
_cell.angle_alpha   90.00
_cell.angle_beta   90.00
_cell.angle_gamma   90.00
#
_symmetry.space_group_name_H-M   'P 1'
#
loop_
_entity.id
_entity.type
_entity.pdbx_description
1 polymer ?
#
loop_
_entity_poly.entity_id
_entity_poly.type
_entity_poly.pdbx_seq_one_letter_code
_entity_poly.pdbx_strand_id
1 'polypeptide(L)'
;AYFINCARAELADEEALYTALANGYIAGAGLDLVKGESISLDHPLLKLENVIFTAHSAWYSEHSISEIKRRGYENIGRVFRGEWPTWFINPEVKDKFLEKWGKA
;
A
#
# COMPACT_ATOMS: atom_id res chain seq x y z
N ALA A 1 15.55 -13.32 -13.84
CA ALA A 1 14.20 -12.89 -13.42
C ALA A 1 14.31 -11.62 -12.58
N TYR A 2 13.23 -10.85 -12.44
CA TYR A 2 13.17 -9.65 -11.59
C TYR A 2 11.99 -9.76 -10.62
N PHE A 3 12.18 -9.29 -9.39
CA PHE A 3 11.13 -9.23 -8.37
C PHE A 3 10.68 -7.79 -8.13
N ILE A 4 9.38 -7.52 -8.12
CA ILE A 4 8.84 -6.17 -7.90
C ILE A 4 7.80 -6.23 -6.79
N ASN A 5 7.96 -5.41 -5.75
CA ASN A 5 7.00 -5.32 -4.66
C ASN A 5 6.56 -3.87 -4.41
N CYS A 6 5.32 -3.57 -4.81
CA CYS A 6 4.60 -2.33 -4.51
C CYS A 6 3.35 -2.58 -3.65
N ALA A 7 3.28 -3.76 -3.00
CA ALA A 7 2.12 -4.20 -2.24
C ALA A 7 2.38 -4.04 -0.74
N ARG A 8 2.94 -5.06 -0.08
CA ARG A 8 3.21 -5.08 1.36
C ARG A 8 4.56 -5.75 1.63
N ALA A 9 5.33 -5.23 2.59
CA ALA A 9 6.67 -5.75 2.89
C ALA A 9 6.61 -7.19 3.39
N GLU A 10 5.57 -7.52 4.16
CA GLU A 10 5.35 -8.83 4.77
C GLU A 10 5.05 -9.95 3.76
N LEU A 11 4.79 -9.61 2.49
CA LEU A 11 4.58 -10.59 1.42
C LEU A 11 5.88 -11.26 0.96
N ALA A 12 7.03 -10.69 1.33
CA ALA A 12 8.34 -11.23 1.00
C ALA A 12 9.14 -11.54 2.28
N ASP A 13 9.85 -12.66 2.25
CA ASP A 13 10.94 -12.90 3.18
C ASP A 13 12.18 -12.13 2.70
N GLU A 14 12.54 -11.07 3.42
CA GLU A 14 13.65 -10.20 3.06
C GLU A 14 15.02 -10.89 3.14
N GLU A 15 15.20 -11.85 4.04
CA GLU A 15 16.45 -12.59 4.16
C GLU A 15 16.61 -13.56 2.98
N ALA A 16 15.52 -14.20 2.58
CA ALA A 16 15.49 -15.03 1.38
C ALA A 16 15.69 -14.19 0.12
N LEU A 17 15.06 -13.01 0.05
CA LEU A 17 15.22 -12.07 -1.06
C LEU A 17 16.67 -11.58 -1.17
N TYR A 18 17.30 -11.18 -0.05
CA TYR A 18 18.71 -10.81 0.00
C TYR A 18 19.58 -11.95 -0.52
N THR A 19 19.37 -13.17 -0.02
CA THR A 19 20.12 -14.35 -0.45
C THR A 19 19.98 -14.61 -1.95
N ALA A 20 18.78 -14.49 -2.49
CA ALA A 20 18.52 -14.69 -3.91
C ALA A 20 19.17 -13.63 -4.80
N LEU A 21 19.21 -12.38 -4.34
CA LEU A 21 19.84 -11.27 -5.06
C LEU A 21 21.38 -11.33 -4.97
N ALA A 22 21.92 -11.55 -3.78
CA ALA A 22 23.36 -11.60 -3.53
C ALA A 22 24.03 -12.79 -4.25
N ASN A 23 23.35 -13.94 -4.33
CA ASN A 23 23.86 -15.12 -5.05
C ASN A 23 23.46 -15.16 -6.54
N GLY A 24 22.75 -14.14 -7.04
CA GLY A 24 22.37 -14.06 -8.45
C GLY A 24 21.32 -15.07 -8.91
N TYR A 25 20.52 -15.64 -7.99
CA TYR A 25 19.36 -16.49 -8.35
C TYR A 25 18.28 -15.70 -9.10
N ILE A 26 18.17 -14.41 -8.79
CA ILE A 26 17.42 -13.44 -9.59
C ILE A 26 18.32 -12.26 -9.96
N ALA A 27 18.00 -11.60 -11.07
CA ALA A 27 18.83 -10.56 -11.65
C ALA A 27 18.71 -9.22 -10.90
N GLY A 28 17.60 -8.98 -10.21
CA GLY A 28 17.40 -7.76 -9.43
C GLY A 28 16.02 -7.64 -8.81
N ALA A 29 15.82 -6.58 -8.02
CA ALA A 29 14.54 -6.27 -7.39
C ALA A 29 14.20 -4.76 -7.43
N GLY A 30 12.91 -4.46 -7.52
CA GLY A 30 12.33 -3.13 -7.32
C GLY A 30 11.40 -3.13 -6.12
N LEU A 31 11.72 -2.36 -5.08
CA LEU A 31 11.04 -2.39 -3.80
C LEU A 31 10.51 -1.01 -3.44
N ASP A 32 9.18 -0.86 -3.35
CA ASP A 32 8.57 0.37 -2.84
C ASP A 32 8.56 0.43 -1.31
N LEU A 33 8.75 -0.72 -0.65
CA LEU A 33 8.81 -0.80 0.79
C LEU A 33 9.63 -2.01 1.26
N VAL A 34 10.10 -1.91 2.49
CA VAL A 34 10.75 -2.96 3.29
C VAL A 34 10.05 -3.05 4.63
N LYS A 35 10.36 -4.06 5.45
CA LYS A 35 9.76 -4.18 6.79
C LYS A 35 10.13 -2.96 7.64
N GLY A 36 9.12 -2.43 8.33
CA GLY A 36 9.23 -1.21 9.13
C GLY A 36 8.82 0.05 8.37
N GLU A 37 8.61 1.14 9.11
CA GLU A 37 8.15 2.43 8.55
C GLU A 37 9.30 3.28 7.98
N SER A 38 10.55 2.98 8.37
CA SER A 38 11.76 3.68 7.93
C SER A 38 12.86 2.67 7.65
N ILE A 39 13.53 2.80 6.50
CA ILE A 39 14.69 1.98 6.18
C ILE A 39 15.94 2.50 6.90
N SER A 40 16.64 1.62 7.62
CA SER A 40 17.96 1.95 8.17
C SER A 40 18.97 2.11 7.03
N LEU A 41 19.89 3.07 7.15
CA LEU A 41 20.99 3.23 6.17
C LEU A 41 21.91 1.99 6.11
N ASP A 42 21.92 1.19 7.18
CA ASP A 42 22.70 -0.05 7.25
C ASP A 42 21.98 -1.27 6.65
N HIS A 43 20.76 -1.10 6.13
CA HIS A 43 19.91 -2.19 5.65
C HIS A 43 20.63 -3.00 4.54
N PRO A 44 20.72 -4.35 4.65
CA PRO A 44 21.51 -5.18 3.72
C PRO A 44 21.14 -5.00 2.25
N LEU A 45 19.83 -4.92 1.95
CA LEU A 45 19.35 -4.74 0.58
C LEU A 45 19.76 -3.38 -0.04
N LEU A 46 20.06 -2.35 0.76
CA LEU A 46 20.58 -1.06 0.24
C LEU A 46 22.01 -1.16 -0.28
N LYS A 47 22.75 -2.21 0.10
CA LYS A 47 24.14 -2.42 -0.30
C LYS A 47 24.27 -3.17 -1.62
N LEU A 48 23.16 -3.65 -2.18
CA LEU A 48 23.14 -4.44 -3.41
C LEU A 48 22.92 -3.53 -4.62
N GLU A 49 23.81 -3.60 -5.61
CA GLU A 49 23.74 -2.78 -6.83
C GLU A 49 22.56 -3.16 -7.75
N ASN A 50 21.99 -4.36 -7.56
CA ASN A 50 20.88 -4.86 -8.36
C ASN A 50 19.50 -4.64 -7.71
N VAL A 51 19.38 -3.68 -6.78
CA VAL A 51 18.13 -3.33 -6.12
C VAL A 51 17.82 -1.85 -6.28
N ILE A 52 16.58 -1.54 -6.65
CA ILE A 52 16.05 -0.17 -6.73
C ILE A 52 14.99 0.01 -5.65
N PHE A 53 15.03 1.15 -4.96
CA PHE A 53 14.07 1.51 -3.93
C PHE A 53 13.26 2.74 -4.29
N THR A 54 12.00 2.75 -3.88
CA THR A 54 11.16 3.94 -3.77
C THR A 54 10.64 4.08 -2.34
N ALA A 55 10.30 5.30 -1.92
CA ALA A 55 9.98 5.60 -0.52
C ALA A 55 8.46 5.44 -0.24
N HIS A 56 7.95 4.21 -0.37
CA HIS A 56 6.54 3.87 -0.23
C HIS A 56 5.62 4.83 -1.00
N SER A 57 6.01 5.12 -2.24
CA SER A 57 5.46 6.16 -3.09
C SER A 57 4.82 5.63 -4.36
N ALA A 58 4.65 4.31 -4.51
CA ALA A 58 3.99 3.73 -5.68
C ALA A 58 2.53 4.20 -5.84
N TRP A 59 1.90 4.65 -4.76
CA TRP A 59 0.55 5.23 -4.80
C TRP A 59 0.54 6.67 -5.34
N TYR A 60 1.68 7.37 -5.38
CA TYR A 60 1.76 8.80 -5.60
C TYR A 60 1.72 9.18 -7.09
N SER A 61 0.85 10.13 -7.38
CA SER A 61 0.80 11.00 -8.56
C SER A 61 -0.04 12.22 -8.19
N GLU A 62 0.10 13.34 -8.90
CA GLU A 62 -0.72 14.54 -8.66
C GLU A 62 -2.23 14.21 -8.74
N HIS A 63 -2.60 13.35 -9.69
CA HIS A 63 -3.97 12.87 -9.85
C HIS A 63 -4.43 12.02 -8.66
N SER A 64 -3.63 11.06 -8.20
CA SER A 64 -3.98 10.19 -7.07
C SER A 64 -4.19 10.98 -5.78
N ILE A 65 -3.39 12.02 -5.51
CA ILE A 65 -3.55 12.85 -4.31
C ILE A 65 -4.89 13.57 -4.33
N SER A 66 -5.29 14.11 -5.48
CA SER A 66 -6.59 14.76 -5.64
C SER A 66 -7.72 13.76 -5.39
N GLU A 67 -7.63 12.56 -5.98
CA GLU A 67 -8.65 11.53 -5.84
C GLU A 67 -8.76 10.96 -4.43
N ILE A 68 -7.64 10.65 -3.75
CA ILE A 68 -7.64 10.13 -2.38
C ILE A 68 -8.33 11.12 -1.44
N LYS A 69 -8.00 12.41 -1.54
CA LYS A 69 -8.64 13.47 -0.76
C LYS A 69 -10.12 13.56 -1.09
N ARG A 70 -10.46 13.72 -2.37
CA ARG A 70 -11.85 13.89 -2.83
C ARG A 70 -12.73 12.73 -2.39
N ARG A 71 -12.31 11.49 -2.62
CA ARG A 71 -13.08 10.27 -2.27
C ARG A 71 -13.24 10.11 -0.77
N GLY A 72 -12.21 10.42 0.02
CA GLY A 72 -12.29 10.40 1.49
C GLY A 72 -13.34 11.37 2.01
N TYR A 73 -13.27 12.65 1.59
CA TYR A 73 -14.23 13.67 2.01
C TYR A 73 -15.64 13.44 1.47
N GLU A 74 -15.77 12.93 0.24
CA GLU A 74 -17.08 12.59 -0.34
C GLU A 74 -17.79 11.52 0.50
N ASN A 75 -17.07 10.48 0.92
CA ASN A 75 -17.62 9.43 1.77
C ASN A 75 -17.99 9.92 3.17
N ILE A 76 -17.16 10.76 3.77
CA ILE A 76 -17.51 11.43 5.04
C ILE A 76 -18.82 12.21 4.88
N GLY A 77 -18.95 13.00 3.81
CA GLY A 77 -20.17 13.74 3.50
C GLY A 77 -21.39 12.84 3.29
N ARG A 78 -21.24 11.69 2.63
CA ARG A 78 -22.31 10.68 2.46
C ARG A 78 -22.80 10.18 3.82
N VAL A 79 -21.88 9.82 4.72
CA VAL A 79 -22.24 9.37 6.08
C VAL A 79 -23.04 10.44 6.83
N PHE A 80 -22.61 11.70 6.81
CA PHE A 80 -23.34 12.79 7.47
C PHE A 80 -24.72 13.07 6.87
N ARG A 81 -24.95 12.70 5.61
CA ARG A 81 -26.26 12.78 4.96
C ARG A 81 -27.07 11.49 5.10
N GLY A 82 -26.61 10.52 5.89
CA GLY A 82 -27.25 9.21 6.04
C GLY A 82 -27.28 8.37 4.77
N GLU A 83 -26.37 8.65 3.84
CA GLU A 83 -26.21 7.92 2.58
C GLU A 83 -25.15 6.83 2.76
N TRP A 84 -25.41 5.64 2.21
CA TRP A 84 -24.43 4.57 2.16
C TRP A 84 -23.17 5.02 1.39
N PRO A 85 -21.97 4.96 2.01
CA PRO A 85 -20.72 5.34 1.36
C PRO A 85 -20.34 4.40 0.20
N THR A 86 -19.48 4.87 -0.70
CA THR A 86 -18.96 4.11 -1.84
C THR A 86 -17.54 3.59 -1.56
N TRP A 87 -17.14 2.50 -2.24
CA TRP A 87 -15.83 1.85 -2.10
C TRP A 87 -15.54 1.24 -0.71
N PHE A 88 -16.57 0.65 -0.09
CA PHE A 88 -16.43 -0.07 1.18
C PHE A 88 -15.79 -1.45 1.00
N ILE A 89 -14.96 -1.84 1.96
CA ILE A 89 -14.28 -3.15 1.98
C ILE A 89 -15.19 -4.22 2.62
N ASN A 90 -16.09 -3.81 3.52
CA ASN A 90 -16.99 -4.65 4.29
C ASN A 90 -18.47 -4.31 4.01
N PRO A 91 -19.01 -4.65 2.82
CA PRO A 91 -20.39 -4.31 2.43
C PRO A 91 -21.47 -4.94 3.33
N GLU A 92 -21.16 -6.01 4.05
CA GLU A 92 -22.06 -6.72 4.96
C GLU A 92 -22.53 -5.86 6.15
N VAL A 93 -21.87 -4.73 6.44
CA VAL A 93 -22.30 -3.83 7.52
C VAL A 93 -23.38 -2.84 7.10
N LYS A 94 -23.87 -2.93 5.84
CA LYS A 94 -24.82 -1.97 5.28
C LYS A 94 -26.11 -1.85 6.07
N ASP A 95 -26.69 -2.97 6.51
CA ASP A 95 -27.95 -2.94 7.26
C ASP A 95 -27.76 -2.24 8.61
N LYS A 96 -26.66 -2.56 9.32
CA LYS A 96 -26.28 -1.89 10.59
C LYS A 96 -26.01 -0.39 10.39
N PHE A 97 -25.45 -0.01 9.25
CA PHE A 97 -25.25 1.39 8.90
C PHE A 97 -26.59 2.11 8.69
N LEU A 98 -27.50 1.52 7.91
CA LEU A 98 -28.81 2.11 7.63
C LEU A 98 -29.66 2.23 8.88
N GLU A 99 -29.60 1.26 9.79
CA GLU A 99 -30.28 1.34 11.10
C GLU A 99 -29.77 2.52 11.94
N LYS A 100 -28.45 2.73 11.98
CA LYS A 100 -27.84 3.75 12.84
C LYS A 100 -27.84 5.17 12.24
N TRP A 101 -27.61 5.26 10.94
CA TRP A 101 -27.31 6.51 10.24
C TRP A 101 -28.19 6.76 9.02
N GLY A 102 -28.99 5.78 8.58
CA GLY A 102 -29.87 5.93 7.42
C GLY A 102 -30.81 7.10 7.61
N LYS A 103 -31.01 7.88 6.55
CA LYS A 103 -32.12 8.84 6.52
C LYS A 103 -33.44 8.09 6.66
N ALA A 104 -34.31 8.60 7.54
CA ALA A 104 -35.71 8.19 7.61
C ALA A 104 -36.43 8.44 6.28
#